data_AF-A0A849DPI4-F1
#
_entry.id   AF-A0A849DPI4-F1
#
_cell.length_a   1.000
_cell.length_b   1.000
_cell.length_c   1.000
_cell.angle_alpha   90.00
_cell.angle_beta   90.00
_cell.angle_gamma   90.00
#
_symmetry.space_group_name_H-M   'P 1'
#
loop_
_entity.id
_entity.type
_entity.pdbx_description
1 polymer ?
#
loop_
_entity_poly.entity_id
_entity_poly.type
_entity_poly.pdbx_seq_one_letter_code
_entity_poly.pdbx_strand_id
1 'polypeptide(L)'
;MTPTFHTLLAQTAAALSLTTDPDGLTAQQALLLAVHAGTAQPGEGSADWDLYAVAIAEAAALVQAGLDTPATLIDGLPGPGPDQPALREAIIALLRQLADLYARAAGSGTGSPWRRLIWAQATHRLDDAAGELT
;
A
#
# COMPACT_ATOMS: atom_id res chain seq x y z
N MET A 1 14.63 15.45 -14.82
CA MET A 1 13.29 15.75 -14.27
C MET A 1 13.08 14.84 -13.08
N THR A 2 12.74 15.39 -11.92
CA THR A 2 12.35 14.59 -10.74
C THR A 2 10.97 13.98 -11.00
N PRO A 3 10.74 12.68 -10.77
CA PRO A 3 9.44 12.06 -10.98
C PRO A 3 8.39 12.68 -10.05
N THR A 4 7.15 12.81 -10.53
CA THR A 4 6.01 13.22 -9.69
C THR A 4 5.47 12.03 -8.91
N PHE A 5 4.71 12.28 -7.84
CA PHE A 5 4.09 11.21 -7.06
C PHE A 5 3.14 10.34 -7.91
N HIS A 6 2.35 10.96 -8.79
CA HIS A 6 1.49 10.23 -9.73
C HIS A 6 2.29 9.33 -10.68
N THR A 7 3.45 9.80 -11.16
CA THR A 7 4.34 8.98 -11.99
C THR A 7 4.86 7.77 -11.22
N LEU A 8 5.24 7.97 -9.94
CA LEU A 8 5.69 6.89 -9.08
C LEU A 8 4.57 5.89 -8.78
N LEU A 9 3.36 6.35 -8.45
CA LEU A 9 2.19 5.48 -8.28
C LEU A 9 1.94 4.62 -9.52
N ALA A 10 1.94 5.23 -10.71
CA ALA A 10 1.70 4.51 -11.96
C ALA A 10 2.79 3.46 -12.25
N GLN A 11 4.06 3.82 -12.05
CA GLN A 11 5.19 2.89 -12.22
C GLN A 11 5.14 1.73 -11.22
N THR A 12 4.86 2.04 -9.96
CA THR A 12 4.74 1.05 -8.90
C THR A 12 3.55 0.13 -9.12
N ALA A 13 2.40 0.65 -9.54
CA ALA A 13 1.24 -0.16 -9.92
C ALA A 13 1.54 -1.07 -11.12
N ALA A 14 2.23 -0.55 -12.15
CA ALA A 14 2.65 -1.36 -13.29
C ALA A 14 3.61 -2.49 -12.86
N ALA A 15 4.59 -2.20 -12.00
CA ALA A 15 5.50 -3.21 -11.47
C ALA A 15 4.76 -4.24 -10.58
N LEU A 16 3.82 -3.78 -9.75
CA LEU A 16 3.02 -4.63 -8.88
C LEU A 16 2.13 -5.59 -9.68
N SER A 17 1.57 -5.15 -10.80
CA SER A 17 0.75 -6.03 -11.68
C SER A 17 1.50 -7.25 -12.22
N LEU A 18 2.84 -7.22 -12.20
CA LEU A 18 3.71 -8.31 -12.64
C LEU A 18 4.30 -9.10 -11.45
N THR A 19 4.08 -8.67 -10.21
CA THR A 19 4.63 -9.33 -9.04
C THR A 19 3.81 -10.56 -8.66
N THR A 20 4.49 -11.63 -8.28
CA THR A 20 3.89 -12.82 -7.68
C THR A 20 4.36 -13.05 -6.25
N ASP A 21 5.41 -12.34 -5.82
CA ASP A 21 5.94 -12.40 -4.47
C ASP A 21 5.24 -11.33 -3.60
N PRO A 22 4.38 -11.73 -2.64
CA PRO A 22 3.70 -10.81 -1.73
C PRO A 22 4.65 -10.13 -0.74
N ASP A 23 5.80 -10.76 -0.45
CA ASP A 23 6.79 -10.24 0.50
C ASP A 23 7.99 -9.61 -0.23
N GLY A 24 7.98 -9.66 -1.56
CA GLY A 24 9.02 -9.12 -2.41
C GLY A 24 9.12 -7.60 -2.32
N LEU A 25 10.29 -7.07 -2.66
CA LEU A 25 10.59 -5.64 -2.58
C LEU A 25 9.54 -4.78 -3.30
N THR A 26 9.03 -5.20 -4.46
CA THR A 26 8.00 -4.48 -5.22
C THR A 26 6.71 -4.29 -4.42
N ALA A 27 6.21 -5.35 -3.77
CA ALA A 27 5.01 -5.28 -2.95
C ALA A 27 5.25 -4.42 -1.70
N GLN A 28 6.41 -4.54 -1.07
CA GLN A 28 6.78 -3.72 0.09
C GLN A 28 6.90 -2.24 -0.26
N GLN A 29 7.53 -1.89 -1.40
CA GLN A 29 7.64 -0.49 -1.85
C GLN A 29 6.27 0.08 -2.24
N ALA A 30 5.39 -0.73 -2.84
CA ALA A 30 4.01 -0.32 -3.11
C ALA A 30 3.23 -0.01 -1.84
N LEU A 31 3.34 -0.88 -0.83
CA LEU A 31 2.69 -0.68 0.47
C LEU A 31 3.22 0.57 1.18
N LEU A 32 4.54 0.77 1.19
CA LEU A 32 5.17 1.94 1.79
C LEU A 32 4.86 3.24 1.04
N LEU A 33 4.71 3.19 -0.29
CA LEU A 33 4.29 4.35 -1.09
C LEU A 33 2.85 4.75 -0.76
N ALA A 34 1.96 3.79 -0.50
CA ALA A 34 0.62 4.06 -0.01
C ALA A 34 0.64 4.67 1.41
N VAL A 35 1.46 4.15 2.33
CA VAL A 35 1.66 4.78 3.65
C VAL A 35 2.13 6.23 3.50
N HIS A 36 3.11 6.49 2.63
CA HIS A 36 3.60 7.84 2.36
C HIS A 36 2.50 8.77 1.89
N ALA A 37 1.60 8.29 1.02
CA ALA A 37 0.45 9.06 0.57
C ALA A 37 -0.34 9.58 1.79
N GLY A 38 -0.70 8.70 2.73
CA GLY A 38 -1.49 9.07 3.91
C GLY A 38 -0.75 10.02 4.85
N THR A 39 0.53 9.77 5.10
CA THR A 39 1.32 10.59 6.03
C THR A 39 1.70 11.96 5.47
N ALA A 40 1.79 12.08 4.14
CA ALA A 40 2.26 13.28 3.46
C ALA A 40 1.13 14.07 2.78
N GLN A 41 -0.13 13.64 2.89
CA GLN A 41 -1.27 14.44 2.45
C GLN A 41 -1.38 15.71 3.31
N PRO A 42 -1.33 16.90 2.70
CA PRO A 42 -1.55 18.13 3.43
C PRO A 42 -3.06 18.31 3.69
N GLY A 43 -3.49 18.07 4.92
CA GLY A 43 -4.87 18.38 5.31
C GLY A 43 -5.11 18.20 6.80
N GLU A 44 -5.08 19.30 7.56
CA GLU A 44 -5.83 19.35 8.81
C GLU A 44 -7.32 19.13 8.47
N GLY A 45 -7.88 17.98 8.88
CA GLY A 45 -9.33 17.82 9.01
C GLY A 45 -10.09 16.99 7.97
N SER A 46 -9.43 16.15 7.16
CA SER A 46 -10.14 15.12 6.39
C SER A 46 -10.11 13.78 7.13
N ALA A 47 -11.20 13.46 7.82
CA ALA A 47 -11.34 12.21 8.58
C ALA A 47 -11.05 10.97 7.71
N ASP A 48 -11.44 11.00 6.43
CA ASP A 48 -11.13 9.99 5.42
C ASP A 48 -9.64 9.69 5.32
N TRP A 49 -8.80 10.73 5.22
CA TRP A 49 -7.35 10.58 5.11
C TRP A 49 -6.71 10.09 6.40
N ASP A 50 -7.25 10.50 7.56
CA ASP A 50 -6.80 10.01 8.87
C ASP A 50 -7.10 8.52 9.03
N LEU A 51 -8.33 8.10 8.71
CA LEU A 51 -8.76 6.70 8.78
C LEU A 51 -7.99 5.85 7.75
N TYR A 52 -7.81 6.35 6.54
CA TYR A 52 -6.93 5.76 5.54
C TYR A 52 -5.50 5.56 6.07
N ALA A 53 -4.90 6.61 6.64
CA ALA A 53 -3.53 6.59 7.15
C ALA A 53 -3.35 5.57 8.27
N VAL A 54 -4.33 5.44 9.17
CA VAL A 54 -4.34 4.41 10.22
C VAL A 54 -4.42 3.01 9.60
N ALA A 55 -5.40 2.76 8.73
CA ALA A 55 -5.60 1.45 8.11
C ALA A 55 -4.38 0.98 7.31
N ILE A 56 -3.79 1.87 6.50
CA ILE A 56 -2.61 1.53 5.69
C ILE A 56 -1.35 1.33 6.55
N ALA A 57 -1.18 2.11 7.62
CA ALA A 57 -0.06 1.95 8.54
C ALA A 57 -0.14 0.61 9.30
N GLU A 58 -1.34 0.20 9.71
CA GLU A 58 -1.56 -1.10 10.35
C GLU A 58 -1.27 -2.26 9.38
N ALA A 59 -1.72 -2.15 8.11
CA ALA A 59 -1.39 -3.13 7.08
C ALA A 59 0.14 -3.25 6.89
N ALA A 60 0.83 -2.11 6.77
CA ALA A 60 2.28 -2.07 6.63
C ALA A 60 3.02 -2.67 7.82
N ALA A 61 2.62 -2.32 9.04
CA ALA A 61 3.22 -2.86 10.26
C ALA A 61 3.05 -4.38 10.35
N LEU A 62 1.85 -4.89 10.06
CA LEU A 62 1.55 -6.33 10.07
C LEU A 62 2.42 -7.09 9.05
N VAL A 63 2.49 -6.60 7.82
CA VAL A 63 3.28 -7.24 6.76
C VAL A 63 4.76 -7.21 7.12
N GLN A 64 5.30 -6.08 7.56
CA GLN A 64 6.73 -5.92 7.85
C GLN A 64 7.22 -6.68 9.08
N ALA A 65 6.40 -6.80 10.13
CA ALA A 65 6.81 -7.45 11.38
C ALA A 65 7.20 -8.93 11.21
N GLY A 66 6.72 -9.58 10.14
CA GLY A 66 7.03 -10.97 9.83
C GLY A 66 8.17 -11.18 8.83
N LEU A 67 8.92 -10.13 8.47
CA LEU A 67 9.98 -10.19 7.48
C LEU A 67 11.37 -10.13 8.14
N ASP A 68 12.30 -10.96 7.65
CA ASP A 68 13.69 -10.94 8.09
C ASP A 68 14.41 -9.64 7.70
N THR A 69 13.99 -9.03 6.59
CA THR A 69 14.54 -7.75 6.10
C THR A 69 13.40 -6.85 5.64
N PRO A 70 12.81 -6.06 6.55
CA PRO A 70 11.79 -5.09 6.21
C PRO A 70 12.35 -4.05 5.26
N ALA A 71 11.61 -3.72 4.21
CA ALA A 71 11.98 -2.64 3.31
C ALA A 71 11.83 -1.29 4.01
N THR A 72 12.75 -0.38 3.73
CA THR A 72 12.58 1.04 4.03
C THR A 72 12.08 1.76 2.79
N LEU A 73 11.23 2.76 2.99
CA LEU A 73 10.81 3.61 1.90
C LEU A 73 12.00 4.40 1.37
N ILE A 74 12.06 4.62 0.06
CA ILE A 74 13.13 5.40 -0.57
C ILE A 74 13.04 6.85 -0.09
N ASP A 75 14.16 7.43 0.33
CA ASP A 75 14.22 8.84 0.76
C ASP A 75 13.95 9.82 -0.39
N GLY A 76 13.45 11.01 -0.05
CA GLY A 76 13.28 12.11 -1.00
C GLY A 76 12.13 11.95 -1.98
N LEU A 77 11.13 11.15 -1.63
CA LEU A 77 9.93 10.99 -2.44
C LEU A 77 9.15 12.31 -2.56
N PRO A 78 8.58 12.60 -3.74
CA PRO A 78 7.67 13.72 -3.89
C PRO A 78 6.46 13.53 -2.96
N GLY A 79 5.95 14.63 -2.41
CA GLY A 79 4.65 14.62 -1.74
C GLY A 79 3.52 14.29 -2.72
N PRO A 80 2.39 13.75 -2.23
CA PRO A 80 1.29 13.32 -3.08
C PRO A 80 0.59 14.47 -3.84
N GLY A 81 0.82 15.72 -3.41
CA GLY A 81 0.18 16.90 -3.97
C GLY A 81 -1.16 17.18 -3.29
N PRO A 82 -1.98 18.09 -3.83
CA PRO A 82 -3.29 18.38 -3.26
C PRO A 82 -4.26 17.22 -3.48
N ASP A 83 -5.16 17.02 -2.51
CA ASP A 83 -6.24 16.05 -2.60
C ASP A 83 -7.13 16.32 -3.82
N GLN A 84 -7.18 15.35 -4.72
CA GLN A 84 -7.92 15.40 -5.96
C GLN A 84 -8.49 14.01 -6.26
N PRO A 85 -9.66 13.90 -6.92
CA PRO A 85 -10.28 12.61 -7.23
C PRO A 85 -9.33 11.64 -7.95
N ALA A 86 -8.56 12.12 -8.93
CA ALA A 86 -7.60 11.30 -9.68
C ALA A 86 -6.49 10.68 -8.79
N LEU A 87 -6.08 11.39 -7.74
CA LEU A 87 -5.10 10.90 -6.78
C LEU A 87 -5.69 9.82 -5.89
N ARG A 88 -6.90 10.05 -5.36
CA ARG A 88 -7.65 9.04 -4.58
C ARG A 88 -7.89 7.78 -5.40
N GLU A 89 -8.36 7.91 -6.64
CA GLU A 89 -8.58 6.79 -7.57
C GLU A 89 -7.29 6.00 -7.83
N ALA A 90 -6.16 6.67 -8.05
CA ALA A 90 -4.88 6.02 -8.29
C ALA A 90 -4.39 5.24 -7.05
N ILE A 91 -4.58 5.81 -5.85
CA ILE A 91 -4.25 5.14 -4.58
C ILE A 91 -5.17 3.94 -4.37
N ILE A 92 -6.49 4.10 -4.52
CA ILE A 92 -7.47 3.01 -4.41
C ILE A 92 -7.11 1.86 -5.37
N ALA A 93 -6.74 2.18 -6.61
CA ALA A 93 -6.31 1.16 -7.57
C ALA A 93 -5.06 0.39 -7.11
N LEU A 94 -4.08 1.08 -6.53
CA LEU A 94 -2.88 0.45 -5.96
C LEU A 94 -3.23 -0.44 -4.77
N LEU A 95 -4.08 0.03 -3.85
CA LEU A 95 -4.52 -0.74 -2.68
C LEU A 95 -5.24 -2.02 -3.09
N ARG A 96 -6.14 -1.95 -4.08
CA ARG A 96 -6.85 -3.12 -4.62
C ARG A 96 -5.90 -4.14 -5.24
N GLN A 97 -4.86 -3.70 -5.95
CA GLN A 97 -3.86 -4.61 -6.49
C GLN A 97 -3.04 -5.30 -5.38
N LEU A 98 -2.68 -4.57 -4.32
CA LEU A 98 -2.01 -5.16 -3.14
C LEU A 98 -2.94 -6.15 -2.42
N ALA A 99 -4.20 -5.78 -2.21
CA ALA A 99 -5.20 -6.61 -1.55
C ALA A 99 -5.40 -7.94 -2.30
N ASP A 100 -5.50 -7.88 -3.63
CA ASP A 100 -5.61 -9.05 -4.52
C ASP A 100 -4.34 -9.92 -4.50
N LEU A 101 -3.15 -9.32 -4.50
CA LEU A 101 -1.89 -10.05 -4.34
C LEU A 101 -1.85 -10.83 -3.01
N TYR A 102 -2.18 -10.15 -1.90
CA TYR A 102 -2.18 -10.78 -0.58
C TYR A 102 -3.30 -11.82 -0.42
N ALA A 103 -4.48 -11.59 -0.99
CA ALA A 103 -5.59 -12.54 -0.96
C ALA A 103 -5.23 -13.83 -1.69
N ARG A 104 -4.62 -13.71 -2.89
CA ARG A 104 -4.10 -14.87 -3.63
C ARG A 104 -3.05 -15.62 -2.83
N ALA A 105 -2.11 -14.92 -2.21
CA ALA A 105 -1.05 -15.53 -1.41
C ALA A 105 -1.59 -16.23 -0.15
N ALA A 106 -2.60 -15.65 0.50
CA ALA A 106 -3.27 -16.28 1.64
C ALA A 106 -3.97 -17.58 1.25
N GLY A 107 -4.52 -17.66 0.03
CA GLY A 107 -5.24 -18.83 -0.49
C GLY A 107 -4.39 -19.86 -1.22
N SER A 108 -3.19 -19.53 -1.70
CA SER A 108 -2.37 -20.35 -2.61
C SER A 108 -1.67 -21.54 -1.95
N GLY A 109 -1.80 -21.72 -0.63
CA GLY A 109 -1.09 -22.76 0.11
C GLY A 109 0.40 -22.49 0.33
N THR A 110 0.97 -21.47 -0.32
CA THR A 110 2.37 -21.06 -0.17
C THR A 110 2.61 -20.27 1.12
N GLY A 111 3.82 -20.33 1.67
CA GLY A 111 4.17 -19.67 2.93
C GLY A 111 3.72 -20.46 4.17
N SER A 112 4.20 -20.03 5.34
CA SER A 112 3.79 -20.64 6.61
C SER A 112 2.32 -20.31 6.92
N PRO A 113 1.61 -21.14 7.71
CA PRO A 113 0.24 -20.84 8.13
C PRO A 113 0.10 -19.45 8.77
N TRP A 114 1.10 -19.04 9.55
CA TRP A 114 1.17 -17.73 10.16
C TRP A 114 1.29 -16.61 9.12
N ARG A 115 2.15 -16.78 8.10
CA ARG A 115 2.32 -15.77 7.05
C ARG A 115 1.06 -15.59 6.21
N ARG A 116 0.35 -16.69 5.91
CA ARG A 116 -0.94 -16.62 5.21
C ARG A 116 -2.00 -15.86 6.01
N LEU A 117 -2.01 -15.98 7.34
CA LEU A 117 -2.89 -15.20 8.20
C LEU A 117 -2.55 -13.69 8.13
N ILE A 118 -1.25 -13.35 8.13
CA ILE A 118 -0.81 -11.95 7.97
C ILE A 118 -1.29 -11.39 6.64
N TRP A 119 -1.13 -12.11 5.52
CA TRP A 119 -1.60 -11.64 4.22
C TRP A 119 -3.12 -11.47 4.18
N ALA A 120 -3.89 -12.40 4.77
CA ALA A 120 -5.35 -12.26 4.86
C ALA A 120 -5.77 -11.03 5.68
N GLN A 121 -5.10 -10.76 6.80
CA GLN A 121 -5.36 -9.55 7.59
C GLN A 121 -4.96 -8.27 6.82
N ALA A 122 -3.82 -8.29 6.13
CA ALA A 122 -3.37 -7.17 5.31
C ALA A 122 -4.38 -6.87 4.20
N THR A 123 -4.93 -7.88 3.52
CA THR A 123 -6.02 -7.70 2.53
C THR A 123 -7.19 -6.92 3.13
N HIS A 124 -7.70 -7.33 4.30
CA HIS A 124 -8.81 -6.62 4.94
C HIS A 124 -8.49 -5.16 5.26
N ARG A 125 -7.28 -4.89 5.79
CA ARG A 125 -6.88 -3.50 6.10
C ARG A 125 -6.70 -2.64 4.85
N LEU A 126 -6.29 -3.24 3.73
CA LEU A 126 -6.18 -2.54 2.45
C LEU A 126 -7.55 -2.24 1.84
N ASP A 127 -8.52 -3.15 2.00
CA ASP A 127 -9.90 -2.93 1.59
C ASP A 127 -10.55 -1.81 2.43
N ASP A 128 -10.34 -1.82 3.76
CA ASP A 128 -10.78 -0.74 4.65
C ASP A 128 -10.18 0.59 4.20
N ALA A 129 -8.85 0.66 4.02
CA ALA A 129 -8.14 1.84 3.56
C ALA A 129 -8.68 2.37 2.21
N ALA A 130 -9.00 1.46 1.28
CA ALA A 130 -9.60 1.86 -0.01
C ALA A 130 -11.03 2.38 0.15
N GLY A 131 -11.78 1.85 1.12
CA GLY A 131 -13.13 2.29 1.46
C GLY A 131 -13.16 3.73 1.99
N GLU A 132 -12.20 4.10 2.84
CA GLU A 132 -12.11 5.46 3.41
C GLU A 132 -11.86 6.55 2.35
N LEU A 133 -11.24 6.21 1.22
CA LEU A 133 -10.93 7.18 0.16
C LEU A 133 -12.00 7.28 -0.94
N THR A 134 -13.09 6.50 -0.86
CA THR A 134 -14.17 6.46 -1.87
C THR A 134 -15.21 7.55 -1.64
#